data_AF-A0A8J7D5D2-F1
#
_entry.id   AF-A0A8J7D5D2-F1
#
_cell.length_a   1.000
_cell.length_b   1.000
_cell.length_c   1.000
_cell.angle_alpha   90.00
_cell.angle_beta   90.00
_cell.angle_gamma   90.00
#
_symmetry.space_group_name_H-M   'P 1'
#
loop_
_entity.id
_entity.type
_entity.pdbx_description
1 polymer ?
#
loop_
_entity_poly.entity_id
_entity_poly.type
_entity_poly.pdbx_seq_one_letter_code
_entity_poly.pdbx_strand_id
1 'polypeptide(L)'
;MFVYTFWEPREKIPYYIQLCMQTWKKFLPNAEIVVLDYKNIGNYIDMRELGLELFSGRFNLAHVSDAIRVALLAKRGGIWLDADTIILNSDAEKYFLPDEQNRTVFFGYPDSRKVHMAFINTPSAAKCMNVWFEFMKERLRNLKPSTEINPFFLGNSFINPFAKFYLDEINVLDAKLVMPELKIIPQDEPLTLANCERHYPIYYFEQNRHLRDVADYDMLMLHNSWAGMFGNLSPEEVLRCDCTMTNVLAEALDIKLPSPSERVRIKIENQKWTFVPAEPPKKRFRLVSLEDRIQPKIEVPTLRPPVKTPSKAEKMFIYTF
;
A
#
# COMPACT_ATOMS: atom_id res chain seq x y z
N MET A 1 3.32 -9.42 -21.04
CA MET A 1 3.98 -8.47 -20.13
C MET A 1 3.72 -8.91 -18.70
N PHE A 2 4.72 -9.00 -17.83
CA PHE A 2 4.51 -9.41 -16.43
C PHE A 2 4.42 -8.19 -15.51
N VAL A 3 3.36 -8.15 -14.70
CA VAL A 3 3.18 -7.14 -13.64
C VAL A 3 3.11 -7.86 -12.30
N TYR A 4 4.06 -7.54 -11.43
CA TYR A 4 4.22 -8.14 -10.11
C TYR A 4 3.73 -7.19 -9.03
N THR A 5 3.11 -7.76 -8.01
CA THR A 5 2.83 -7.08 -6.75
C THR A 5 2.98 -8.08 -5.60
N PHE A 6 3.03 -7.62 -4.36
CA PHE A 6 3.20 -8.50 -3.20
C PHE A 6 2.23 -8.14 -2.08
N TRP A 7 1.59 -9.16 -1.51
CA TRP A 7 0.75 -9.02 -0.33
C TRP A 7 0.72 -10.31 0.49
N GLU A 8 0.91 -10.20 1.80
CA GLU A 8 0.95 -11.35 2.70
C GLU A 8 0.12 -11.13 3.98
N PRO A 9 -0.77 -12.07 4.33
CA PRO A 9 -1.30 -13.13 3.46
C PRO A 9 -2.23 -12.53 2.40
N ARG A 10 -2.17 -13.05 1.17
CA ARG A 10 -2.96 -12.55 0.03
C ARG A 10 -4.47 -12.50 0.31
N GLU A 11 -4.98 -13.41 1.11
CA GLU A 11 -6.40 -13.50 1.46
C GLU A 11 -6.87 -12.32 2.33
N LYS A 12 -5.95 -11.54 2.89
CA LYS A 12 -6.25 -10.34 3.69
C LYS A 12 -6.06 -9.02 2.94
N ILE A 13 -5.98 -9.04 1.60
CA ILE A 13 -5.96 -7.80 0.81
C ILE A 13 -7.26 -7.00 1.10
N PRO A 14 -7.18 -5.74 1.55
CA PRO A 14 -8.32 -4.86 1.75
C PRO A 14 -9.19 -4.74 0.50
N TYR A 15 -10.51 -4.63 0.69
CA TYR A 15 -11.44 -4.63 -0.45
C TYR A 15 -11.16 -3.53 -1.47
N TYR A 16 -10.84 -2.31 -1.03
CA TYR A 16 -10.52 -1.22 -1.96
C TYR A 16 -9.26 -1.50 -2.81
N ILE A 17 -8.27 -2.20 -2.25
CA ILE A 17 -7.08 -2.64 -2.99
C ILE A 17 -7.43 -3.76 -3.98
N GLN A 18 -8.37 -4.65 -3.63
CA GLN A 18 -8.89 -5.60 -4.61
C GLN A 18 -9.55 -4.88 -5.80
N LEU A 19 -10.27 -3.78 -5.56
CA LEU A 19 -10.81 -2.93 -6.63
C LEU A 19 -9.69 -2.27 -7.44
N CYS A 20 -8.65 -1.72 -6.79
CA CYS A 20 -7.45 -1.24 -7.47
C CYS A 20 -6.90 -2.30 -8.45
N MET A 21 -6.67 -3.53 -8.00
CA MET A 21 -6.17 -4.62 -8.84
C MET A 21 -7.15 -5.09 -9.92
N GLN A 22 -8.46 -4.94 -9.70
CA GLN A 22 -9.47 -5.20 -10.75
C GLN A 22 -9.35 -4.21 -11.90
N THR A 23 -8.99 -2.95 -11.63
CA THR A 23 -8.75 -1.97 -12.70
C THR A 23 -7.60 -2.40 -13.61
N TRP A 24 -6.58 -3.08 -13.06
CA TRP A 24 -5.46 -3.58 -13.85
C TRP A 24 -5.92 -4.63 -14.85
N LYS A 25 -6.76 -5.57 -14.41
CA LYS A 25 -7.32 -6.60 -15.31
C LYS A 25 -8.18 -6.00 -16.41
N LYS A 26 -8.90 -4.91 -16.12
CA LYS A 26 -9.75 -4.21 -17.09
C LYS A 26 -8.91 -3.45 -18.13
N PHE A 27 -7.89 -2.71 -17.71
CA PHE A 27 -7.15 -1.79 -18.57
C PHE A 27 -5.82 -2.31 -19.10
N LEU A 28 -5.32 -3.43 -18.56
CA LEU A 28 -4.14 -4.15 -19.05
C LEU A 28 -4.50 -5.62 -19.37
N PRO A 29 -5.42 -5.88 -20.31
CA PRO A 29 -5.94 -7.24 -20.57
C PRO A 29 -4.87 -8.23 -21.05
N ASN A 30 -3.76 -7.72 -21.59
CA ASN A 30 -2.62 -8.53 -22.07
C ASN A 30 -1.50 -8.70 -21.03
N ALA A 31 -1.68 -8.13 -19.83
CA ALA A 31 -0.72 -8.28 -18.74
C ALA A 31 -0.96 -9.57 -17.95
N GLU A 32 0.12 -10.29 -17.66
CA GLU A 32 0.12 -11.36 -16.68
C GLU A 32 0.33 -10.74 -15.29
N ILE A 33 -0.76 -10.61 -14.54
CA ILE A 33 -0.74 -10.08 -13.17
C ILE A 33 -0.34 -11.19 -12.20
N VAL A 34 0.82 -11.07 -11.58
CA VAL A 34 1.35 -11.99 -10.60
C VAL A 34 1.29 -11.37 -9.21
N VAL A 35 0.35 -11.85 -8.41
CA VAL A 35 0.28 -11.50 -6.98
C VAL A 35 1.17 -12.46 -6.22
N LEU A 36 2.20 -11.93 -5.58
CA LEU A 36 3.17 -12.68 -4.80
C LEU A 36 2.77 -12.71 -3.33
N ASP A 37 3.02 -13.83 -2.69
CA ASP A 37 2.90 -14.06 -1.25
C ASP A 37 3.96 -15.08 -0.82
N TYR A 38 4.03 -15.44 0.46
CA TYR A 38 5.02 -16.41 0.92
C TYR A 38 4.80 -17.84 0.37
N LYS A 39 3.61 -18.15 -0.15
CA LYS A 39 3.30 -19.48 -0.71
C LYS A 39 3.88 -19.66 -2.10
N ASN A 40 3.94 -18.60 -2.92
CA ASN A 40 4.38 -18.70 -4.31
C ASN A 40 5.71 -17.99 -4.63
N ILE A 41 6.23 -17.13 -3.76
CA ILE A 41 7.42 -16.31 -4.06
C ILE A 41 8.65 -17.15 -4.41
N GLY A 42 8.79 -18.35 -3.83
CA GLY A 42 9.88 -19.28 -4.10
C GLY A 42 9.97 -19.77 -5.56
N ASN A 43 8.89 -19.65 -6.33
CA ASN A 43 8.89 -19.96 -7.77
C ASN A 43 9.58 -18.87 -8.60
N TYR A 44 9.72 -17.67 -8.05
CA TYR A 44 10.20 -16.49 -8.77
C TYR A 44 11.62 -16.13 -8.35
N ILE A 45 11.90 -16.15 -7.05
CA ILE A 45 13.20 -15.81 -6.46
C ILE A 45 13.57 -16.79 -5.35
N ASP A 46 14.88 -16.94 -5.11
CA ASP A 46 15.37 -17.68 -3.95
C ASP A 46 15.38 -16.76 -2.73
N MET A 47 14.45 -17.00 -1.79
CA MET A 47 14.30 -16.19 -0.57
C MET A 47 15.57 -16.19 0.30
N ARG A 48 16.46 -17.18 0.16
CA ARG A 48 17.74 -17.21 0.89
C ARG A 48 18.68 -16.09 0.45
N GLU A 49 18.54 -15.60 -0.78
CA GLU A 49 19.34 -14.51 -1.30
C GLU A 49 18.96 -13.15 -0.72
N LEU A 50 17.77 -13.01 -0.13
CA LEU A 50 17.35 -11.79 0.56
C LEU A 50 18.11 -11.59 1.89
N GLY A 51 18.75 -12.63 2.41
CA GLY A 51 19.49 -12.61 3.68
C GLY A 51 18.60 -12.91 4.89
N LEU A 52 19.12 -13.71 5.81
CA LEU A 52 18.38 -14.14 7.01
C LEU A 52 17.98 -12.98 7.92
N GLU A 53 18.78 -11.89 7.93
CA GLU A 53 18.50 -10.69 8.72
C GLU A 53 17.15 -10.05 8.40
N LEU A 54 16.69 -10.14 7.15
CA LEU A 54 15.38 -9.63 6.74
C LEU A 54 14.24 -10.31 7.52
N PHE A 55 14.43 -11.55 7.94
CA PHE A 55 13.46 -12.36 8.68
C PHE A 55 13.75 -12.45 10.18
N SER A 56 14.64 -11.61 10.71
CA SER A 56 15.00 -11.54 12.13
C SER A 56 13.87 -11.05 13.07
N GLY A 57 12.73 -10.60 12.51
CA GLY A 57 11.64 -9.96 13.24
C GLY A 57 11.79 -8.45 13.42
N ARG A 58 12.91 -7.85 12.97
CA ARG A 58 13.13 -6.38 13.01
C ARG A 58 12.47 -5.63 11.84
N PHE A 59 12.08 -6.34 10.80
CA PHE A 59 11.53 -5.78 9.57
C PHE A 59 10.04 -6.08 9.48
N ASN A 60 9.23 -5.04 9.24
CA ASN A 60 7.81 -5.20 8.92
C ASN A 60 7.61 -5.62 7.45
N LEU A 61 6.36 -5.92 7.09
CA LEU A 61 5.99 -6.39 5.76
C LEU A 61 6.36 -5.42 4.63
N ALA A 62 6.33 -4.11 4.86
CA ALA A 62 6.70 -3.12 3.85
C ALA A 62 8.18 -3.23 3.47
N HIS A 63 9.07 -3.43 4.46
CA HIS A 63 10.50 -3.68 4.18
C HIS A 63 10.72 -4.99 3.43
N VAL A 64 9.95 -6.03 3.77
CA VAL A 64 10.03 -7.31 3.06
C VAL A 64 9.58 -7.14 1.60
N SER A 65 8.52 -6.37 1.36
CA SER A 65 8.05 -6.00 0.02
C SER A 65 9.12 -5.24 -0.76
N ASP A 66 9.80 -4.28 -0.13
CA ASP A 66 10.92 -3.55 -0.75
C ASP A 66 12.03 -4.50 -1.19
N ALA A 67 12.40 -5.47 -0.35
CA ALA A 67 13.43 -6.43 -0.68
C ALA A 67 13.03 -7.40 -1.80
N ILE A 68 11.80 -7.92 -1.73
CA ILE A 68 11.23 -8.82 -2.75
C ILE A 68 11.18 -8.12 -4.10
N ARG A 69 10.71 -6.86 -4.15
CA ARG A 69 10.61 -6.06 -5.36
C ARG A 69 11.95 -5.98 -6.09
N VAL A 70 13.00 -5.59 -5.38
CA VAL A 70 14.33 -5.41 -5.97
C VAL A 70 14.91 -6.74 -6.45
N ALA A 71 14.83 -7.79 -5.63
CA ALA A 71 15.36 -9.12 -5.98
C ALA A 71 14.64 -9.73 -7.19
N LEU A 72 13.32 -9.59 -7.24
CA LEU A 72 12.49 -10.10 -8.33
C LEU A 72 12.84 -9.44 -9.65
N LEU A 73 12.84 -8.11 -9.67
CA LEU A 73 13.09 -7.33 -10.87
C LEU A 73 14.54 -7.46 -11.35
N ALA A 74 15.52 -7.57 -10.44
CA ALA A 74 16.90 -7.85 -10.80
C ALA A 74 17.03 -9.19 -11.57
N LYS A 75 16.30 -10.22 -11.14
CA LYS A 75 16.37 -11.56 -11.74
C LYS A 75 15.52 -11.73 -13.00
N ARG A 76 14.34 -11.10 -13.05
CA ARG A 76 13.32 -11.39 -14.07
C ARG A 76 13.09 -10.23 -15.02
N GLY A 77 13.42 -9.00 -14.62
CA GLY A 77 12.87 -7.80 -15.25
C GLY A 77 11.35 -7.73 -15.06
N GLY A 78 10.68 -6.98 -15.94
CA GLY A 78 9.23 -6.79 -15.90
C GLY A 78 8.86 -5.58 -15.04
N ILE A 79 7.63 -5.62 -14.49
CA ILE A 79 7.04 -4.44 -13.87
C ILE A 79 6.67 -4.75 -12.44
N TRP A 80 7.09 -3.90 -11.51
CA TRP A 80 6.49 -3.85 -10.19
C TRP A 80 5.44 -2.75 -10.14
N LEU A 81 4.28 -3.09 -9.56
CA LEU A 81 3.20 -2.16 -9.28
C LEU A 81 2.68 -2.39 -7.86
N ASP A 82 2.69 -1.35 -7.02
CA ASP A 82 2.08 -1.44 -5.69
C ASP A 82 0.57 -1.69 -5.81
N ALA A 83 0.07 -2.61 -4.98
CA ALA A 83 -1.27 -3.19 -5.06
C ALA A 83 -2.41 -2.15 -5.04
N ASP A 84 -2.16 -1.01 -4.44
CA ASP A 84 -3.09 0.10 -4.26
C ASP A 84 -3.13 1.06 -5.46
N THR A 85 -2.43 0.80 -6.57
CA THR A 85 -2.54 1.65 -7.77
C THR A 85 -3.89 1.47 -8.48
N ILE A 86 -4.56 2.57 -8.85
CA ILE A 86 -5.79 2.57 -9.66
C ILE A 86 -5.42 2.87 -11.12
N ILE A 87 -5.80 2.03 -12.08
CA ILE A 87 -5.71 2.37 -13.51
C ILE A 87 -7.07 2.92 -13.96
N LEU A 88 -7.07 4.08 -14.60
CA LEU A 88 -8.29 4.84 -14.91
C LEU A 88 -8.75 4.62 -16.36
N ASN A 89 -7.81 4.36 -17.28
CA ASN A 89 -8.09 4.20 -18.70
C ASN A 89 -7.01 3.33 -19.40
N SER A 90 -7.21 3.01 -20.67
CA SER A 90 -6.27 2.21 -21.48
C SER A 90 -4.97 2.94 -21.84
N ASP A 91 -4.96 4.27 -21.84
CA ASP A 91 -3.77 5.05 -22.18
C ASP A 91 -2.66 4.88 -21.14
N ALA A 92 -2.99 4.40 -19.94
CA ALA A 92 -2.02 3.98 -18.93
C ALA A 92 -1.04 2.93 -19.44
N GLU A 93 -1.41 2.10 -20.43
CA GLU A 93 -0.56 1.03 -20.99
C GLU A 93 0.79 1.56 -21.46
N LYS A 94 0.88 2.83 -21.90
CA LYS A 94 2.14 3.47 -22.33
C LYS A 94 3.24 3.43 -21.26
N TYR A 95 2.87 3.47 -19.97
CA TYR A 95 3.84 3.41 -18.88
C TYR A 95 4.44 2.01 -18.70
N PHE A 96 3.72 0.99 -19.14
CA PHE A 96 4.08 -0.42 -18.99
C PHE A 96 4.86 -0.97 -20.19
N LEU A 97 4.94 -0.23 -21.29
CA LEU A 97 5.77 -0.58 -22.44
C LEU A 97 7.27 -0.41 -22.12
N PRO A 98 8.18 -1.17 -22.75
CA PRO A 98 9.61 -0.94 -22.61
C PRO A 98 10.00 0.50 -22.98
N ASP A 99 10.90 1.11 -22.20
CA ASP A 99 11.47 2.42 -22.52
C ASP A 99 12.24 2.34 -23.85
N GLU A 100 12.17 3.40 -24.67
CA GLU A 100 12.80 3.44 -25.99
C GLU A 100 14.33 3.27 -25.95
N GLN A 101 14.97 3.70 -24.85
CA GLN A 101 16.41 3.51 -24.62
C GLN A 101 16.71 2.28 -23.77
N ASN A 102 15.72 1.40 -23.57
CA ASN A 102 15.82 0.18 -22.77
C ASN A 102 16.31 0.47 -21.34
N ARG A 103 15.81 1.56 -20.74
CA ARG A 103 16.11 1.98 -19.37
C ARG A 103 15.09 1.46 -18.38
N THR A 104 15.42 1.50 -17.09
CA THR A 104 14.45 1.27 -16.02
C THR A 104 13.65 2.53 -15.76
N VAL A 105 12.32 2.44 -15.82
CA VAL A 105 11.39 3.55 -15.65
C VAL A 105 10.82 3.57 -14.23
N PHE A 106 10.79 4.75 -13.63
CA PHE A 106 10.17 5.05 -12.35
C PHE A 106 9.24 6.26 -12.48
N PHE A 107 8.27 6.36 -11.57
CA PHE A 107 7.74 7.68 -11.19
C PHE A 107 8.60 8.30 -10.09
N GLY A 108 8.65 9.63 -10.01
CA GLY A 108 9.45 10.32 -9.00
C GLY A 108 9.52 11.83 -9.23
N TYR A 109 10.67 12.42 -8.93
CA TYR A 109 10.92 13.86 -9.03
C TYR A 109 12.08 14.11 -9.99
N PRO A 110 11.81 14.32 -11.31
CA PRO A 110 12.83 14.37 -12.35
C PRO A 110 13.94 15.39 -12.08
N ASP A 111 13.58 16.61 -11.66
CA ASP A 111 14.53 17.70 -11.40
C ASP A 111 15.55 17.36 -10.32
N SER A 112 15.12 16.63 -9.29
CA SER A 112 15.98 16.20 -8.18
C SER A 112 16.51 14.77 -8.33
N ARG A 113 16.12 14.11 -9.43
CA ARG A 113 16.45 12.72 -9.78
C ARG A 113 16.19 11.75 -8.64
N LYS A 114 15.06 11.94 -7.97
CA LYS A 114 14.55 11.02 -6.96
C LYS A 114 13.51 10.11 -7.60
N VAL A 115 13.57 8.82 -7.30
CA VAL A 115 12.62 7.80 -7.74
C VAL A 115 11.70 7.38 -6.60
N HIS A 116 10.55 6.83 -6.97
CA HIS A 116 9.56 6.23 -6.09
C HIS A 116 9.39 4.75 -6.43
N MET A 117 9.51 3.86 -5.44
CA MET A 117 9.56 2.41 -5.66
C MET A 117 8.21 1.73 -5.94
N ALA A 118 7.10 2.45 -5.81
CA ALA A 118 5.77 1.87 -6.03
C ALA A 118 5.47 1.51 -7.50
N PHE A 119 6.27 2.03 -8.44
CA PHE A 119 6.23 1.63 -9.85
C PHE A 119 7.66 1.50 -10.37
N ILE A 120 7.98 0.35 -10.94
CA ILE A 120 9.27 0.11 -11.58
C ILE A 120 9.02 -0.72 -12.82
N ASN A 121 9.31 -0.21 -14.01
CA ASN A 121 9.31 -0.98 -15.25
C ASN A 121 10.75 -1.15 -15.72
N THR A 122 11.25 -2.38 -15.74
CA THR A 122 12.67 -2.65 -15.99
C THR A 122 12.84 -3.74 -17.05
N PRO A 123 13.80 -3.59 -17.97
CA PRO A 123 14.14 -4.69 -18.87
C PRO A 123 14.79 -5.84 -18.09
N SER A 124 14.72 -7.05 -18.64
CA SER A 124 15.43 -8.19 -18.07
C SER A 124 16.94 -7.92 -18.03
N ALA A 125 17.59 -8.32 -16.93
CA ALA A 125 19.01 -8.13 -16.68
C ALA A 125 19.49 -6.65 -16.64
N ALA A 126 18.61 -5.70 -16.29
CA ALA A 126 19.01 -4.32 -16.04
C ALA A 126 20.15 -4.23 -15.01
N LYS A 127 21.26 -3.60 -15.40
CA LYS A 127 22.46 -3.50 -14.56
C LYS A 127 22.17 -2.70 -13.28
N CYS A 128 21.48 -1.57 -13.37
CA CYS A 128 21.07 -0.79 -12.20
C CYS A 128 20.30 -1.64 -11.17
N MET A 129 19.34 -2.48 -11.60
CA MET A 129 18.60 -3.37 -10.70
C MET A 129 19.49 -4.41 -10.03
N ASN A 130 20.41 -5.03 -10.77
CA ASN A 130 21.36 -6.00 -10.22
C ASN A 130 22.28 -5.35 -9.17
N VAL A 131 22.80 -4.15 -9.45
CA VAL A 131 23.65 -3.44 -8.50
C VAL A 131 22.88 -3.05 -7.25
N TRP A 132 21.64 -2.57 -7.40
CA TRP A 132 20.79 -2.26 -6.25
C TRP A 132 20.49 -3.49 -5.39
N PHE A 133 20.26 -4.64 -6.01
CA PHE A 133 20.08 -5.89 -5.28
C PHE A 133 21.34 -6.27 -4.48
N GLU A 134 22.54 -6.13 -5.06
CA GLU A 134 23.78 -6.38 -4.32
C GLU A 134 23.98 -5.42 -3.13
N PHE A 135 23.73 -4.12 -3.33
CA PHE A 135 23.79 -3.15 -2.24
C PHE A 135 22.78 -3.44 -1.13
N MET A 136 21.58 -3.88 -1.47
CA MET A 136 20.57 -4.26 -0.51
C MET A 136 21.05 -5.43 0.35
N LYS A 137 21.61 -6.47 -0.29
CA LYS A 137 22.20 -7.62 0.41
C LYS A 137 23.36 -7.21 1.30
N GLU A 138 24.22 -6.31 0.84
CA GLU A 138 25.33 -5.78 1.64
C GLU A 138 24.83 -5.00 2.87
N ARG A 139 23.83 -4.13 2.68
CA ARG A 139 23.21 -3.37 3.78
C ARG A 139 22.64 -4.27 4.86
N LEU A 140 21.97 -5.36 4.45
CA LEU A 140 21.41 -6.36 5.37
C LEU A 140 22.52 -7.19 6.04
N ARG A 141 23.54 -7.63 5.31
CA ARG A 141 24.68 -8.40 5.87
C ARG A 141 25.48 -7.61 6.91
N ASN A 142 25.61 -6.31 6.72
CA ASN A 142 26.37 -5.42 7.61
C ASN A 142 25.51 -4.77 8.71
N LEU A 143 24.29 -5.29 8.93
CA LEU A 143 23.36 -4.73 9.91
C LEU A 143 23.89 -4.94 11.33
N LYS A 144 24.07 -3.84 12.07
CA LYS A 144 24.44 -3.91 13.48
C LYS A 144 23.20 -4.15 14.35
N PRO A 145 23.32 -4.83 15.50
CA PRO A 145 22.21 -4.96 16.45
C PRO A 145 21.61 -3.61 16.86
N SER A 146 22.43 -2.55 16.95
CA SER A 146 22.01 -1.20 17.31
C SER A 146 21.43 -0.36 16.17
N THR A 147 21.42 -0.85 14.93
CA THR A 147 20.91 -0.08 13.79
C THR A 147 19.40 0.15 13.89
N GLU A 148 18.97 1.41 13.81
CA GLU A 148 17.55 1.73 13.73
C GLU A 148 16.97 1.36 12.35
N ILE A 149 15.83 0.65 12.34
CA ILE A 149 15.11 0.28 11.12
C ILE A 149 13.93 1.24 10.95
N ASN A 150 14.15 2.31 10.18
CA ASN A 150 13.07 3.24 9.81
C ASN A 150 12.28 2.72 8.59
N PRO A 151 11.04 3.20 8.34
CA PRO A 151 10.18 2.72 7.26
C PRO A 151 10.78 2.76 5.85
N PHE A 152 11.82 3.56 5.62
CA PHE A 152 12.47 3.73 4.32
C PHE A 152 13.83 3.03 4.25
N PHE A 153 14.12 2.11 5.19
CA PHE A 153 15.43 1.48 5.32
C PHE A 153 15.87 0.72 4.07
N LEU A 154 14.93 0.06 3.37
CA LEU A 154 15.15 -0.60 2.06
C LEU A 154 14.40 0.09 0.91
N GLY A 155 13.61 1.12 1.21
CA GLY A 155 12.76 1.81 0.25
C GLY A 155 13.40 3.05 -0.40
N ASN A 156 12.60 4.09 -0.63
CA ASN A 156 13.01 5.29 -1.36
C ASN A 156 14.30 5.96 -0.80
N SER A 157 14.48 6.03 0.52
CA SER A 157 15.67 6.64 1.13
C SER A 157 16.95 5.83 0.87
N PHE A 158 16.82 4.53 0.65
CA PHE A 158 17.93 3.68 0.27
C PHE A 158 18.31 3.86 -1.20
N ILE A 159 17.34 3.88 -2.11
CA ILE A 159 17.60 3.87 -3.56
C ILE A 159 18.02 5.22 -4.12
N ASN A 160 17.51 6.32 -3.56
CA ASN A 160 17.69 7.67 -4.12
C ASN A 160 19.15 8.17 -4.16
N PRO A 161 20.01 7.88 -3.16
CA PRO A 161 21.44 8.14 -3.29
C PRO A 161 22.09 7.42 -4.47
N PHE A 162 21.63 6.21 -4.82
CA PHE A 162 22.18 5.43 -5.93
C PHE A 162 21.66 5.88 -7.28
N ALA A 163 20.36 6.17 -7.41
CA ALA A 163 19.73 6.55 -8.67
C ALA A 163 20.47 7.68 -9.40
N LYS A 164 21.10 8.60 -8.65
CA LYS A 164 21.91 9.71 -9.18
C LYS A 164 23.16 9.30 -9.96
N PHE A 165 23.66 8.07 -9.79
CA PHE A 165 24.85 7.55 -10.48
C PHE A 165 24.51 6.69 -11.71
N TYR A 166 23.23 6.36 -11.93
CA TYR A 166 22.76 5.49 -13.01
C TYR A 166 21.88 6.26 -14.01
N LEU A 167 22.29 7.50 -14.31
CA LEU A 167 21.49 8.46 -15.08
C LEU A 167 21.17 7.98 -16.49
N ASP A 168 22.08 7.25 -17.12
CA ASP A 168 21.90 6.71 -18.46
C ASP A 168 21.05 5.42 -18.47
N GLU A 169 20.85 4.80 -17.30
CA GLU A 169 20.12 3.54 -17.13
C GLU A 169 18.70 3.72 -16.59
N ILE A 170 18.32 4.95 -16.20
CA ILE A 170 17.04 5.23 -15.53
C ILE A 170 16.28 6.35 -16.25
N ASN A 171 14.97 6.16 -16.40
CA ASN A 171 14.02 7.19 -16.77
C ASN A 171 13.13 7.52 -15.56
N VAL A 172 13.00 8.81 -15.22
CA VAL A 172 12.14 9.26 -14.11
C VAL A 172 11.02 10.10 -14.69
N LEU A 173 9.81 9.56 -14.65
CA LEU A 173 8.57 10.26 -14.96
C LEU A 173 8.13 11.07 -13.73
N ASP A 174 7.48 12.21 -13.96
CA ASP A 174 7.01 13.06 -12.85
C ASP A 174 5.88 12.36 -12.07
N ALA A 175 6.05 12.22 -10.75
CA ALA A 175 5.08 11.65 -9.84
C ALA A 175 3.75 12.42 -9.85
N LYS A 176 3.74 13.72 -10.19
CA LYS A 176 2.51 14.50 -10.37
C LYS A 176 1.62 13.99 -11.51
N LEU A 177 2.12 13.10 -12.37
CA LEU A 177 1.31 12.42 -13.38
C LEU A 177 0.42 11.32 -12.80
N VAL A 178 0.68 10.89 -11.56
CA VAL A 178 0.00 9.74 -10.94
C VAL A 178 -0.36 9.94 -9.47
N MET A 179 0.12 11.00 -8.81
CA MET A 179 -0.16 11.34 -7.41
C MET A 179 -0.84 12.73 -7.36
N PRO A 180 -2.16 12.81 -7.60
CA PRO A 180 -2.87 14.07 -7.70
C PRO A 180 -2.83 14.90 -6.42
N GLU A 181 -2.67 14.27 -5.26
CA GLU A 181 -2.56 14.95 -3.97
C GLU A 181 -1.35 15.89 -3.92
N LEU A 182 -0.30 15.63 -4.71
CA LEU A 182 0.87 16.52 -4.81
C LEU A 182 0.54 17.86 -5.47
N LYS A 183 -0.56 17.95 -6.24
CA LYS A 183 -0.99 19.19 -6.90
C LYS A 183 -1.92 20.05 -6.06
N ILE A 184 -2.52 19.50 -5.00
CA ILE A 184 -3.40 20.27 -4.10
C ILE A 184 -2.65 20.91 -2.94
N ILE A 185 -1.39 20.53 -2.71
CA ILE A 185 -0.53 21.17 -1.72
C ILE A 185 -0.35 22.65 -2.13
N PRO A 186 -0.66 23.61 -1.24
CA PRO A 186 -0.47 25.03 -1.51
C PRO A 186 0.95 25.35 -1.97
N GLN A 187 1.10 26.26 -2.94
CA GLN A 187 2.40 26.58 -3.54
C GLN A 187 3.41 27.17 -2.54
N ASP A 188 2.92 27.77 -1.46
CA ASP A 188 3.71 28.32 -0.35
C ASP A 188 4.12 27.25 0.68
N GLU A 189 3.60 26.03 0.58
CA GLU A 189 4.00 24.90 1.42
C GLU A 189 5.07 24.02 0.74
N PRO A 190 6.15 23.65 1.44
CA PRO A 190 7.16 22.75 0.88
C PRO A 190 6.61 21.33 0.69
N LEU A 191 7.03 20.64 -0.37
CA LEU A 191 6.74 19.22 -0.59
C LEU A 191 7.52 18.34 0.41
N THR A 192 6.95 18.19 1.60
CA THR A 192 7.46 17.32 2.68
C THR A 192 6.53 16.14 2.90
N LEU A 193 7.05 15.04 3.47
CA LEU A 193 6.25 13.87 3.81
C LEU A 193 5.03 14.23 4.67
N ALA A 194 5.24 15.08 5.68
CA ALA A 194 4.18 15.53 6.58
C ALA A 194 3.08 16.32 5.86
N ASN A 195 3.45 17.14 4.87
CA ASN A 195 2.48 17.88 4.06
C ASN A 195 1.70 16.95 3.14
N CYS A 196 2.37 16.00 2.47
CA CYS A 196 1.70 15.00 1.65
C CYS A 196 0.72 14.17 2.48
N GLU A 197 1.14 13.68 3.65
CA GLU A 197 0.30 12.88 4.55
C GLU A 197 -0.92 13.65 5.07
N ARG A 198 -0.78 14.96 5.32
CA ARG A 198 -1.90 15.83 5.72
C ARG A 198 -2.92 16.04 4.60
N HIS A 199 -2.47 16.21 3.36
CA HIS A 199 -3.35 16.52 2.22
C HIS A 199 -3.94 15.27 1.56
N TYR A 200 -3.31 14.10 1.70
CA TYR A 200 -3.81 12.83 1.20
C TYR A 200 -5.26 12.50 1.61
N PRO A 201 -5.63 12.51 2.91
CA PRO A 201 -7.00 12.18 3.31
C PRO A 201 -8.03 13.20 2.82
N ILE A 202 -7.64 14.46 2.67
CA ILE A 202 -8.50 15.52 2.11
C ILE A 202 -8.87 15.16 0.67
N TYR A 203 -7.88 14.78 -0.14
CA TYR A 203 -8.11 14.45 -1.55
C TYR A 203 -8.95 13.19 -1.71
N TYR A 204 -8.60 12.11 -1.01
CA TYR A 204 -9.16 10.79 -1.27
C TYR A 204 -10.42 10.47 -0.47
N PHE A 205 -10.59 11.04 0.72
CA PHE A 205 -11.66 10.64 1.64
C PHE A 205 -12.65 11.76 1.96
N GLU A 206 -12.21 13.01 2.14
CA GLU A 206 -13.12 14.13 2.44
C GLU A 206 -13.78 14.73 1.19
N GLN A 207 -13.04 14.80 0.09
CA GLN A 207 -13.57 15.20 -1.22
C GLN A 207 -14.31 14.04 -1.89
N ASN A 208 -15.11 14.37 -2.90
CA ASN A 208 -15.99 13.43 -3.57
C ASN A 208 -15.91 13.48 -5.09
N ARG A 209 -14.68 13.58 -5.58
CA ARG A 209 -14.39 13.62 -7.00
C ARG A 209 -14.88 12.34 -7.67
N HIS A 210 -15.29 12.48 -8.92
CA HIS A 210 -15.70 11.42 -9.81
C HIS A 210 -14.62 11.18 -10.87
N LEU A 211 -14.74 10.13 -11.68
CA LEU A 211 -13.74 9.76 -12.70
C LEU A 211 -13.46 10.93 -13.66
N ARG A 212 -14.50 11.69 -14.02
CA ARG A 212 -14.37 12.90 -14.86
C ARG A 212 -13.53 14.01 -14.22
N ASP A 213 -13.48 14.09 -12.90
CA ASP A 213 -12.76 15.13 -12.16
C ASP A 213 -11.26 14.78 -12.01
N VAL A 214 -10.88 13.57 -12.43
CA VAL A 214 -9.51 13.05 -12.48
C VAL A 214 -9.13 12.60 -13.89
N ALA A 215 -9.81 13.13 -14.92
CA ALA A 215 -9.61 12.74 -16.32
C ALA A 215 -8.22 13.08 -16.89
N ASP A 216 -7.46 13.97 -16.22
CA ASP A 216 -6.08 14.31 -16.59
C ASP A 216 -5.06 13.22 -16.21
N TYR A 217 -5.50 12.15 -15.55
CA TYR A 217 -4.65 11.05 -15.07
C TYR A 217 -5.04 9.74 -15.75
N ASP A 218 -4.03 8.96 -16.13
CA ASP A 218 -4.27 7.61 -16.67
C ASP A 218 -4.24 6.54 -15.57
N MET A 219 -3.53 6.81 -14.47
CA MET A 219 -3.51 6.00 -13.27
C MET A 219 -3.28 6.87 -12.03
N LEU A 220 -3.71 6.39 -10.88
CA LEU A 220 -3.51 7.01 -9.57
C LEU A 220 -2.71 6.05 -8.69
N MET A 221 -1.52 6.45 -8.27
CA MET A 221 -0.72 5.71 -7.31
C MET A 221 -1.06 6.19 -5.91
N LEU A 222 -1.51 5.27 -5.07
CA LEU A 222 -1.94 5.57 -3.72
C LEU A 222 -0.79 5.40 -2.72
N HIS A 223 -1.09 5.74 -1.47
CA HIS A 223 -0.22 5.50 -0.32
C HIS A 223 -1.00 4.71 0.72
N ASN A 224 -1.11 3.39 0.58
CA ASN A 224 -1.93 2.53 1.44
C ASN A 224 -1.66 2.74 2.95
N SER A 225 -0.41 3.07 3.33
CA SER A 225 -0.08 3.42 4.72
C SER A 225 -0.85 4.63 5.27
N TRP A 226 -1.39 5.49 4.40
CA TRP A 226 -2.17 6.70 4.73
C TRP A 226 -3.68 6.49 4.55
N ALA A 227 -4.13 5.31 4.14
CA ALA A 227 -5.55 5.00 3.99
C ALA A 227 -6.29 4.86 5.34
N GLY A 228 -5.55 4.78 6.46
CA GLY A 228 -6.12 4.75 7.81
C GLY A 228 -7.15 3.64 7.99
N MET A 229 -8.32 3.97 8.54
CA MET A 229 -9.37 2.98 8.79
C MET A 229 -10.05 2.47 7.51
N PHE A 230 -9.89 3.16 6.38
CA PHE A 230 -10.52 2.78 5.11
C PHE A 230 -10.08 1.38 4.67
N GLY A 231 -8.84 1.00 4.96
CA GLY A 231 -8.32 -0.34 4.69
C GLY A 231 -8.96 -1.47 5.50
N ASN A 232 -9.75 -1.16 6.53
CA ASN A 232 -10.45 -2.14 7.36
C ASN A 232 -11.95 -2.22 7.06
N LEU A 233 -12.47 -1.39 6.16
CA LEU A 233 -13.88 -1.37 5.82
C LEU A 233 -14.26 -2.63 5.02
N SER A 234 -15.45 -3.15 5.31
CA SER A 234 -16.08 -4.21 4.53
C SER A 234 -16.45 -3.73 3.12
N PRO A 235 -16.74 -4.65 2.18
CA PRO A 235 -17.17 -4.27 0.84
C PRO A 235 -18.38 -3.33 0.81
N GLU A 236 -19.38 -3.57 1.66
CA GLU A 236 -20.56 -2.70 1.74
C GLU A 236 -20.20 -1.30 2.25
N GLU A 237 -19.36 -1.22 3.28
CA GLU A 237 -18.94 0.05 3.85
C GLU A 237 -18.12 0.89 2.86
N VAL A 238 -17.17 0.26 2.13
CA VAL A 238 -16.40 0.94 1.08
C VAL A 238 -17.32 1.56 0.03
N LEU A 239 -18.30 0.80 -0.49
CA LEU A 239 -19.22 1.29 -1.53
C LEU A 239 -20.18 2.36 -1.01
N ARG A 240 -20.46 2.39 0.29
CA ARG A 240 -21.30 3.42 0.92
C ARG A 240 -20.54 4.73 1.19
N CYS A 241 -19.21 4.72 1.25
CA CYS A 241 -18.44 5.97 1.38
C CYS A 241 -18.60 6.83 0.11
N ASP A 242 -19.17 8.03 0.25
CA ASP A 242 -19.22 9.06 -0.78
C ASP A 242 -17.97 9.93 -0.69
N CYS A 243 -16.89 9.40 -1.27
CA CYS A 243 -15.58 10.02 -1.34
C CYS A 243 -14.90 9.76 -2.70
N THR A 244 -13.84 10.52 -2.99
CA THR A 244 -13.05 10.40 -4.23
C THR A 244 -12.60 8.97 -4.47
N MET A 245 -12.05 8.29 -3.46
CA MET A 245 -11.57 6.91 -3.56
C MET A 245 -12.65 5.96 -4.11
N THR A 246 -13.81 5.91 -3.46
CA THR A 246 -14.91 5.01 -3.82
C THR A 246 -15.54 5.41 -5.15
N ASN A 247 -15.78 6.70 -5.37
CA ASN A 247 -16.42 7.19 -6.60
C ASN A 247 -15.58 6.85 -7.84
N VAL A 248 -14.28 7.15 -7.80
CA VAL A 248 -13.37 6.87 -8.92
C VAL A 248 -13.24 5.37 -9.17
N LEU A 249 -13.03 4.55 -8.12
CA LEU A 249 -12.95 3.09 -8.27
C LEU A 249 -14.22 2.49 -8.85
N ALA A 250 -15.38 2.92 -8.35
CA ALA A 250 -16.65 2.37 -8.80
C ALA A 250 -16.95 2.75 -10.25
N GLU A 251 -16.70 4.00 -10.65
CA GLU A 251 -16.89 4.43 -12.04
C GLU A 251 -15.89 3.78 -12.99
N ALA A 252 -14.61 3.66 -12.60
CA ALA A 252 -13.59 2.98 -13.40
C ALA A 252 -13.92 1.50 -13.64
N LEU A 253 -14.69 0.87 -12.75
CA LEU A 253 -15.09 -0.55 -12.81
C LEU A 253 -16.56 -0.77 -13.19
N ASP A 254 -17.30 0.28 -13.53
CA ASP A 254 -18.75 0.21 -13.80
C ASP A 254 -19.56 -0.42 -12.64
N ILE A 255 -19.11 -0.25 -11.40
CA ILE A 255 -19.78 -0.73 -10.20
C ILE A 255 -20.92 0.22 -9.85
N LYS A 256 -22.13 -0.33 -9.74
CA LYS A 256 -23.30 0.42 -9.29
C LYS A 256 -23.19 0.74 -7.79
N LEU A 257 -23.10 2.02 -7.48
CA LEU A 257 -23.10 2.53 -6.10
C LEU A 257 -24.52 2.56 -5.49
N PRO A 258 -24.64 2.52 -4.15
CA PRO A 258 -25.89 2.78 -3.44
C PRO A 258 -26.48 4.16 -3.76
N SER A 259 -27.77 4.34 -3.49
CA SER A 259 -28.41 5.65 -3.70
C SER A 259 -27.78 6.73 -2.80
N PRO A 260 -27.78 8.01 -3.18
CA PRO A 260 -27.20 9.09 -2.36
C PRO A 260 -27.66 9.10 -0.90
N SER A 261 -28.92 8.74 -0.64
CA SER A 261 -29.48 8.64 0.72
C SER A 261 -28.94 7.49 1.58
N GLU A 262 -28.28 6.50 0.98
CA GLU A 262 -27.67 5.35 1.67
C GLU A 262 -26.17 5.53 1.90
N ARG A 263 -25.59 6.58 1.32
CA ARG A 263 -24.16 6.87 1.36
C ARG A 263 -23.79 7.80 2.52
N VAL A 264 -22.51 7.74 2.90
CA VAL A 264 -21.95 8.51 4.00
C VAL A 264 -20.71 9.28 3.55
N ARG A 265 -20.57 10.53 4.00
CA ARG A 265 -19.35 11.33 3.87
C ARG A 265 -18.39 10.98 4.99
N ILE A 266 -17.10 11.06 4.68
CA ILE A 266 -16.03 10.89 5.65
C ILE A 266 -15.55 12.29 6.06
N LYS A 267 -15.36 12.50 7.36
CA LYS A 267 -14.66 13.67 7.91
C LYS A 267 -13.53 13.21 8.82
N ILE A 268 -12.37 13.84 8.68
CA ILE A 268 -11.16 13.47 9.43
C ILE A 268 -10.67 14.70 10.19
N GLU A 269 -10.81 14.69 11.50
CA GLU A 269 -10.37 15.78 12.38
C GLU A 269 -9.46 15.19 13.46
N ASN A 270 -8.23 15.70 13.61
CA ASN A 270 -7.24 15.20 14.57
C ASN A 270 -7.06 13.67 14.51
N GLN A 271 -6.92 13.11 13.30
CA GLN A 271 -6.83 11.68 13.02
C GLN A 271 -8.08 10.86 13.41
N LYS A 272 -9.16 11.50 13.87
CA LYS A 272 -10.44 10.86 14.16
C LYS A 272 -11.32 10.89 12.92
N TRP A 273 -11.71 9.70 12.48
CA TRP A 273 -12.61 9.51 11.34
C TRP A 273 -14.05 9.48 11.82
N THR A 274 -14.92 10.21 11.14
CA THR A 274 -16.36 10.22 11.40
C THR A 274 -17.13 10.07 10.09
N PHE A 275 -18.25 9.36 10.16
CA PHE A 275 -19.12 9.10 9.03
C PHE A 275 -20.43 9.84 9.24
N VAL A 276 -20.77 10.72 8.30
CA VAL A 276 -22.01 11.52 8.36
C VAL A 276 -22.87 11.24 7.12
N PRO A 277 -24.21 11.27 7.20
CA PRO A 277 -25.06 11.05 6.03
C PRO A 277 -24.70 12.00 4.87
N ALA A 278 -24.61 11.47 3.64
CA ALA A 278 -24.29 12.27 2.46
C ALA A 278 -25.46 13.17 2.01
N GLU A 279 -26.69 12.67 2.19
CA GLU A 279 -27.92 13.46 2.11
C GLU A 279 -28.65 13.44 3.45
N PRO A 280 -29.43 14.49 3.79
CA PRO A 280 -30.34 14.43 4.92
C PRO A 280 -31.30 13.24 4.74
N PRO A 281 -31.51 12.41 5.78
CA PRO A 281 -32.29 11.19 5.64
C PRO A 281 -33.73 11.53 5.24
N LYS A 282 -34.19 10.98 4.10
CA LYS A 282 -35.54 11.22 3.55
C LYS A 282 -36.69 10.75 4.47
N LYS A 283 -36.37 10.06 5.57
CA LYS A 283 -37.27 9.72 6.68
C LYS A 283 -36.52 9.90 8.01
N ARG A 284 -37.19 10.44 9.03
CA ARG A 284 -36.70 10.46 10.43
C ARG A 284 -36.42 9.03 10.89
N PHE A 285 -35.21 8.54 10.66
CA PHE A 285 -34.69 7.38 11.37
C PHE A 285 -33.99 7.89 12.62
N ARG A 286 -34.38 7.34 13.79
CA ARG A 286 -33.69 7.59 15.05
C ARG A 286 -32.19 7.26 14.85
N LEU A 287 -31.33 8.24 15.12
CA LEU A 287 -29.90 8.03 15.31
C LEU A 287 -29.74 6.95 16.38
N VAL A 288 -29.23 5.78 15.99
CA VAL A 288 -28.57 4.88 16.92
C VAL A 288 -27.10 5.25 16.82
N SER A 289 -26.52 5.77 17.90
CA SER A 289 -25.08 6.04 17.95
C SER A 289 -24.34 4.73 17.70
N LEU A 290 -23.24 4.80 16.96
CA LEU A 290 -22.30 3.68 16.76
C LEU A 290 -21.54 3.30 18.04
N GLU A 291 -21.97 3.79 19.21
CA GLU A 291 -21.38 3.52 20.52
C GLU A 291 -21.95 2.25 21.18
N ASP A 292 -23.07 1.69 20.69
CA ASP A 292 -23.76 0.57 21.34
C ASP A 292 -23.45 -0.84 20.78
N ARG A 293 -22.33 -1.04 20.06
CA ARG A 293 -21.91 -2.39 19.58
C ARG A 293 -20.51 -2.84 19.99
N ILE A 294 -20.01 -2.37 21.12
CA ILE A 294 -18.86 -3.00 21.79
C ILE A 294 -19.22 -3.28 23.25
N GLN A 295 -19.98 -4.35 23.47
CA GLN A 295 -19.72 -5.21 24.61
C GLN A 295 -19.56 -6.65 24.10
N PRO A 296 -18.39 -7.29 24.27
CA PRO A 296 -18.29 -8.70 24.02
C PRO A 296 -19.11 -9.43 25.09
N LYS A 297 -20.16 -10.15 24.68
CA LYS A 297 -20.71 -11.23 25.50
C LYS A 297 -19.66 -12.34 25.56
N ILE A 298 -18.78 -12.27 26.54
CA ILE A 298 -17.98 -13.42 26.95
C ILE A 298 -18.89 -14.24 27.87
N GLU A 299 -19.46 -15.33 27.34
CA GLU A 299 -19.98 -16.40 28.19
C GLU A 299 -18.77 -17.10 28.83
N VAL A 300 -18.51 -16.77 30.09
CA VAL A 300 -17.55 -17.49 30.93
C VAL A 300 -18.27 -18.74 31.46
N PRO A 301 -17.78 -19.97 31.18
CA PRO A 301 -18.31 -21.16 31.82
C PRO A 301 -18.04 -21.10 33.33
N THR A 302 -19.09 -21.25 34.14
CA THR A 302 -19.00 -21.28 35.60
C THR A 302 -18.16 -22.46 36.07
N LEU A 303 -16.93 -22.21 36.52
CA LEU A 303 -16.15 -23.16 37.31
C LEU A 303 -16.55 -23.03 38.78
N ARG A 304 -16.86 -24.19 39.40
CA ARG A 304 -17.23 -24.33 40.81
C ARG A 304 -16.17 -23.72 41.73
N PRO A 305 -16.56 -23.15 42.89
CA PRO A 305 -15.59 -22.57 43.82
C PRO A 305 -14.76 -23.67 44.51
N PRO A 306 -13.45 -23.46 44.74
CA PRO A 306 -12.65 -24.39 45.50
C PRO A 306 -12.86 -24.20 47.02
N VAL A 307 -12.73 -25.32 47.72
CA VAL A 307 -12.74 -25.48 49.16
C VAL A 307 -11.56 -24.73 49.81
N LYS A 308 -11.79 -24.13 50.98
CA LYS A 308 -10.80 -23.40 51.78
C LYS A 308 -9.73 -24.30 52.41
N THR A 309 -8.60 -23.64 52.73
CA THR A 309 -7.58 -23.86 53.79
C THR A 309 -6.22 -24.47 53.36
N PRO A 310 -5.11 -24.30 54.12
CA PRO A 310 -4.39 -23.03 54.36
C PRO A 310 -2.83 -23.11 54.24
N SER A 311 -2.20 -21.94 54.10
CA SER A 311 -0.84 -21.49 54.54
C SER A 311 0.45 -22.34 54.37
N LYS A 312 1.52 -21.59 54.07
CA LYS A 312 2.98 -21.81 54.33
C LYS A 312 3.81 -22.61 53.32
N ALA A 313 4.68 -21.84 52.66
CA ALA A 313 6.14 -21.96 52.60
C ALA A 313 6.82 -23.17 51.92
N GLU A 314 7.91 -22.79 51.22
CA GLU A 314 9.09 -23.57 50.84
C GLU A 314 9.14 -24.32 49.49
N LYS A 315 10.03 -23.79 48.64
CA LYS A 315 11.17 -24.44 47.96
C LYS A 315 10.93 -25.44 46.81
N MET A 316 11.92 -25.35 45.89
CA MET A 316 12.51 -26.39 45.04
C MET A 316 12.08 -26.55 43.57
N PHE A 317 12.98 -26.08 42.69
CA PHE A 317 13.81 -26.85 41.74
C PHE A 317 13.15 -27.68 40.59
N ILE A 318 13.47 -27.24 39.36
CA ILE A 318 13.90 -27.89 38.10
C ILE A 318 13.12 -29.06 37.42
N TYR A 319 12.91 -28.91 36.09
CA TYR A 319 13.42 -29.70 34.92
C TYR A 319 12.38 -30.01 33.82
N THR A 320 12.74 -29.60 32.57
CA THR A 320 12.61 -30.23 31.21
C THR A 320 11.35 -31.03 30.83
N PHE A 321 10.83 -30.96 29.59
CA PHE A 321 11.49 -31.04 28.26
C PHE A 321 11.08 -29.95 27.28
#